data_AF-A0A848EML5-F1
#
_entry.id   AF-A0A848EML5-F1
#
_cell.length_a   1.000
_cell.length_b   1.000
_cell.length_c   1.000
_cell.angle_alpha   90.00
_cell.angle_beta   90.00
_cell.angle_gamma   90.00
#
_symmetry.space_group_name_H-M   'P 1'
#
loop_
_entity.id
_entity.type
_entity.pdbx_description
1 polymer ?
#
loop_
_entity_poly.entity_id
_entity_poly.type
_entity_poly.pdbx_seq_one_letter_code
_entity_poly.pdbx_strand_id
1 'polypeptide(L)'
;MTSEHAEIVAVRKAGNLWDKEKLTLYTTLQPCIMCLATAIRCGIDRVVYAMEAENEVSTEALPDLKKHGADIPEVTSGIREQESVKMFEQFMEEKKDHFARDYVKELMKPYQDEGAGEQSWNKLSG
;
A
#
# COMPACT_ATOMS: atom_id res chain seq x y z
N MET A 1 -1.21 -9.96 20.62
CA MET A 1 -0.37 -9.37 19.54
C MET A 1 -1.31 -8.96 18.42
N THR A 2 -1.77 -7.70 18.41
CA THR A 2 -2.61 -7.17 17.33
C THR A 2 -1.71 -6.37 16.42
N SER A 3 -1.60 -6.75 15.15
CA SER A 3 -0.94 -5.89 14.15
C SER A 3 -1.69 -4.56 14.04
N GLU A 4 -0.93 -3.46 14.01
CA GLU A 4 -1.40 -2.06 13.96
C GLU A 4 -1.06 -1.38 12.62
N HIS A 5 -0.91 -2.17 11.54
CA HIS A 5 -0.82 -1.61 10.19
C HIS A 5 -2.06 -0.77 9.86
N ALA A 6 -1.86 0.34 9.15
CA ALA A 6 -2.89 1.33 8.88
C ALA A 6 -4.13 0.70 8.21
N GLU A 7 -3.92 -0.24 7.28
CA GLU A 7 -4.95 -0.95 6.53
C GLU A 7 -5.78 -1.86 7.43
N ILE A 8 -5.12 -2.59 8.33
CA ILE A 8 -5.79 -3.46 9.31
C ILE A 8 -6.63 -2.61 10.26
N VAL A 9 -6.08 -1.49 10.73
CA VAL A 9 -6.81 -0.54 11.59
C VAL A 9 -7.99 0.06 10.85
N ALA A 10 -7.82 0.45 9.58
CA ALA A 10 -8.88 1.01 8.74
C ALA A 10 -10.04 0.01 8.54
N VAL A 11 -9.73 -1.23 8.16
CA VAL A 11 -10.73 -2.30 7.99
C VAL A 11 -11.47 -2.56 9.30
N ARG A 12 -10.76 -2.67 10.44
CA ARG A 12 -11.39 -2.85 11.76
C ARG A 12 -12.33 -1.70 12.11
N LYS A 13 -11.91 -0.45 11.85
CA LYS A 13 -12.72 0.74 12.10
C LYS A 13 -13.93 0.85 11.16
N ALA A 14 -13.83 0.32 9.95
CA ALA A 14 -14.92 0.32 8.99
C ALA A 14 -16.09 -0.59 9.40
N GLY A 15 -15.86 -1.53 10.34
CA GLY A 15 -16.88 -2.35 10.97
C GLY A 15 -17.39 -3.47 10.06
N ASN A 16 -18.71 -3.63 9.99
CA ASN A 16 -19.31 -4.57 9.04
C ASN A 16 -19.08 -4.06 7.60
N LEU A 17 -18.47 -4.90 6.77
CA LEU A 17 -18.21 -4.63 5.35
C LEU A 17 -19.07 -5.51 4.42
N TRP A 18 -19.69 -6.56 4.96
CA TRP A 18 -20.41 -7.59 4.19
C TRP A 18 -21.66 -7.08 3.46
N ASP A 19 -22.19 -5.92 3.87
CA ASP A 19 -23.37 -5.26 3.29
C ASP A 19 -23.04 -4.10 2.35
N LYS A 20 -21.75 -3.83 2.12
CA LYS A 20 -21.29 -2.72 1.29
C LYS A 20 -20.89 -3.20 -0.09
N GLU A 21 -21.36 -2.50 -1.11
CA GLU A 21 -20.92 -2.72 -2.49
C GLU A 21 -19.77 -1.76 -2.83
N LYS A 22 -18.80 -2.21 -3.64
CA LYS A 22 -17.74 -1.37 -4.23
C LYS A 22 -16.82 -0.70 -3.21
N LEU A 23 -16.18 -1.51 -2.38
CA LEU A 23 -15.23 -1.08 -1.37
C LEU A 23 -13.87 -0.75 -2.00
N THR A 24 -13.35 0.45 -1.71
CA THR A 24 -11.99 0.86 -2.10
C THR A 24 -11.15 1.17 -0.86
N LEU A 25 -9.97 0.54 -0.78
CA LEU A 25 -8.96 0.83 0.25
C LEU A 25 -7.89 1.75 -0.33
N TYR A 26 -7.73 2.93 0.30
CA TYR A 26 -6.64 3.85 0.00
C TYR A 26 -5.55 3.73 1.08
N THR A 27 -4.30 3.60 0.67
CA THR A 27 -3.14 3.58 1.58
C THR A 27 -1.97 4.38 1.02
N THR A 28 -1.13 4.97 1.87
CA THR A 28 -0.02 5.82 1.43
C THR A 28 1.19 4.99 0.97
N LEU A 29 1.31 3.77 1.46
CA LEU A 29 2.37 2.83 1.07
C LEU A 29 1.73 1.55 0.58
N GLN A 30 2.37 0.87 -0.38
CA GLN A 30 1.95 -0.46 -0.83
C GLN A 30 1.68 -1.38 0.38
N PRO A 31 0.49 -2.01 0.43
CA PRO A 31 0.14 -2.85 1.56
C PRO A 31 0.98 -4.12 1.56
N CYS A 32 1.50 -4.49 2.72
CA CYS A 32 2.19 -5.77 2.86
C CYS A 32 1.25 -6.95 2.63
N ILE A 33 1.82 -8.14 2.44
CA ILE A 33 1.07 -9.38 2.18
C ILE A 33 -0.07 -9.65 3.18
N MET A 34 0.14 -9.32 4.46
CA MET A 34 -0.87 -9.48 5.51
C MET A 34 -2.07 -8.54 5.30
N CYS A 35 -1.80 -7.28 4.93
CA CYS A 35 -2.84 -6.28 4.68
C CYS A 35 -3.62 -6.59 3.40
N LEU A 36 -2.90 -7.02 2.36
CA LEU A 36 -3.50 -7.44 1.09
C LEU A 36 -4.40 -8.68 1.25
N ALA A 37 -3.95 -9.69 2.00
CA ALA A 37 -4.79 -10.86 2.33
C ALA A 37 -6.03 -10.48 3.15
N THR A 38 -5.91 -9.47 4.01
CA THR A 38 -7.05 -8.92 4.76
C THR A 38 -8.04 -8.21 3.84
N ALA A 39 -7.55 -7.40 2.89
CA ALA A 39 -8.39 -6.74 1.89
C ALA A 39 -9.21 -7.74 1.08
N ILE A 40 -8.56 -8.81 0.58
CA ILE A 40 -9.21 -9.93 -0.12
C ILE A 40 -10.30 -10.55 0.76
N ARG A 41 -9.98 -10.89 2.01
CA ARG A 41 -10.93 -11.56 2.91
C ARG A 41 -12.13 -10.68 3.26
N CYS A 42 -11.95 -9.37 3.27
CA CYS A 42 -12.99 -8.40 3.61
C CYS A 42 -13.82 -7.95 2.40
N GLY A 43 -13.59 -8.51 1.21
CA GLY A 43 -14.33 -8.15 0.00
C GLY A 43 -14.02 -6.74 -0.49
N ILE A 44 -12.78 -6.26 -0.29
CA ILE A 44 -12.35 -4.99 -0.87
C ILE A 44 -12.18 -5.20 -2.38
N ASP A 45 -12.93 -4.44 -3.19
CA ASP A 45 -12.93 -4.54 -4.65
C ASP A 45 -11.72 -3.86 -5.28
N ARG A 46 -11.20 -2.79 -4.66
CA ARG A 46 -10.09 -2.02 -5.19
C ARG A 46 -9.11 -1.57 -4.11
N VAL A 47 -7.83 -1.66 -4.40
CA VAL A 47 -6.73 -1.12 -3.58
C VAL A 47 -6.02 -0.04 -4.37
N VAL A 48 -5.90 1.15 -3.77
CA VAL A 48 -5.17 2.28 -4.34
C VAL A 48 -4.05 2.66 -3.38
N TYR A 49 -2.82 2.71 -3.86
CA TYR A 49 -1.69 3.13 -3.05
C TYR A 49 -0.79 4.16 -3.71
N ALA A 50 -0.08 4.94 -2.89
CA ALA A 50 0.75 6.03 -3.37
C ALA A 50 2.17 5.57 -3.74
N MET A 51 2.94 5.07 -2.77
CA MET A 51 4.32 4.60 -2.99
C MET A 51 4.41 3.08 -3.09
N GLU A 52 5.26 2.61 -3.99
CA GLU A 52 5.68 1.21 -4.08
C GLU A 52 6.69 0.90 -2.97
N ALA A 53 6.66 -0.33 -2.44
CA ALA A 53 7.66 -0.84 -1.52
C ALA A 53 8.32 -2.06 -2.18
N GLU A 54 9.51 -1.89 -2.79
CA GLU A 54 10.18 -2.94 -3.59
C GLU A 54 10.36 -4.29 -2.89
N ASN A 55 10.39 -4.30 -1.55
CA ASN A 55 10.55 -5.51 -0.75
C ASN A 55 9.22 -6.18 -0.36
N GLU A 56 8.08 -5.60 -0.75
CA GLU A 56 6.76 -6.14 -0.48
C GLU A 56 6.24 -6.94 -1.67
N VAL A 57 5.38 -7.90 -1.36
CA VAL A 57 4.80 -8.81 -2.35
C VAL A 57 3.74 -8.06 -3.15
N SER A 58 3.95 -7.91 -4.46
CA SER A 58 2.94 -7.30 -5.32
C SER A 58 1.72 -8.21 -5.49
N THR A 59 0.60 -7.62 -5.92
CA THR A 59 -0.64 -8.37 -6.18
C THR A 59 -0.49 -9.44 -7.25
N GLU A 60 0.46 -9.26 -8.17
CA GLU A 60 0.80 -10.21 -9.23
C GLU A 60 1.44 -11.49 -8.67
N ALA A 61 1.98 -11.44 -7.45
CA ALA A 61 2.54 -12.58 -6.74
C ALA A 61 1.48 -13.37 -5.91
N LEU A 62 0.18 -13.03 -6.04
CA LEU A 62 -0.95 -13.81 -5.53
C LEU A 62 -1.73 -14.63 -6.61
N PRO A 63 -1.12 -15.16 -7.69
CA PRO A 63 -1.87 -15.72 -8.82
C PRO A 63 -2.61 -17.00 -8.45
N ASP A 64 -2.15 -17.75 -7.44
CA ASP A 64 -2.80 -18.98 -7.02
C ASP A 64 -4.11 -18.75 -6.26
N LEU A 65 -4.29 -17.58 -5.63
CA LEU A 65 -5.53 -17.29 -4.91
C LEU A 65 -6.73 -17.17 -5.85
N LYS A 66 -6.57 -16.57 -7.04
CA LYS A 66 -7.62 -16.53 -8.07
C LYS A 66 -8.06 -17.94 -8.48
N LYS A 67 -7.11 -18.88 -8.63
CA LYS A 67 -7.41 -20.27 -8.99
C LYS A 67 -8.25 -20.99 -7.92
N HIS A 68 -8.16 -20.54 -6.68
CA HIS A 68 -8.93 -21.07 -5.56
C HIS A 68 -10.22 -20.27 -5.27
N GLY A 69 -10.65 -19.39 -6.18
CA GLY A 69 -11.93 -18.69 -6.10
C GLY A 69 -11.91 -17.44 -5.22
N ALA A 70 -10.73 -16.88 -4.92
CA ALA A 70 -10.65 -15.59 -4.25
C ALA A 70 -10.85 -14.44 -5.24
N ASP A 71 -11.71 -13.49 -4.87
CA ASP A 71 -11.84 -12.21 -5.56
C ASP A 71 -10.65 -11.32 -5.18
N ILE A 72 -9.77 -11.08 -6.16
CA ILE A 72 -8.58 -10.25 -5.95
C ILE A 72 -8.91 -8.80 -6.31
N PRO A 73 -8.65 -7.84 -5.41
CA PRO A 73 -8.89 -6.43 -5.68
C PRO A 73 -8.18 -5.96 -6.94
N GLU A 74 -8.82 -5.05 -7.68
CA GLU A 74 -8.12 -4.22 -8.67
C GLU A 74 -7.11 -3.31 -7.98
N VAL A 75 -5.94 -3.11 -8.58
CA VAL A 75 -4.84 -2.38 -7.95
C VAL A 75 -4.46 -1.17 -8.78
N THR A 76 -4.28 -0.03 -8.12
CA THR A 76 -3.78 1.20 -8.74
C THR A 76 -2.69 1.80 -7.87
N SER A 77 -1.50 1.96 -8.43
CA SER A 77 -0.32 2.52 -7.75
C SER A 77 -0.02 3.95 -8.20
N GLY A 78 0.90 4.62 -7.50
CA GLY A 78 1.43 5.94 -7.90
C GLY A 78 0.52 7.13 -7.59
N ILE A 79 -0.64 6.94 -6.95
CA ILE A 79 -1.57 8.04 -6.68
C ILE A 79 -1.06 8.90 -5.53
N ARG A 80 -0.66 10.15 -5.83
CA ARG A 80 -0.05 11.09 -4.86
C ARG A 80 1.25 10.58 -4.23
N GLU A 81 2.04 9.88 -5.04
CA GLU A 81 3.31 9.28 -4.63
C GLU A 81 4.25 10.30 -3.97
N GLN A 82 4.42 11.46 -4.59
CA GLN A 82 5.30 12.53 -4.10
C GLN A 82 4.87 13.08 -2.74
N GLU A 83 3.57 13.15 -2.45
CA GLU A 83 3.09 13.56 -1.13
C GLU A 83 3.33 12.50 -0.07
N SER A 84 3.28 11.21 -0.42
CA SER A 84 3.65 10.14 0.50
C SER A 84 5.16 10.14 0.77
N VAL A 85 6.00 10.38 -0.25
CA VAL A 85 7.46 10.54 -0.11
C VAL A 85 7.77 11.62 0.93
N LYS A 86 7.12 12.79 0.80
CA LYS A 86 7.27 13.90 1.76
C LYS A 86 6.88 13.53 3.20
N MET A 87 5.90 12.66 3.40
CA MET A 87 5.55 12.19 4.75
C MET A 87 6.67 11.35 5.37
N PHE A 88 7.35 10.52 4.57
CA PHE A 88 8.50 9.74 5.04
C PHE A 88 9.74 10.61 5.26
N GLU A 89 9.97 11.63 4.44
CA GLU A 89 11.02 12.64 4.67
C GLU A 89 10.79 13.35 6.02
N GLN A 90 9.58 13.84 6.26
CA GLN A 90 9.21 14.47 7.52
C GLN A 90 9.39 13.52 8.72
N PHE A 91 8.99 12.25 8.57
CA PHE A 91 9.25 11.24 9.59
C PHE A 91 10.75 11.08 9.90
N MET A 92 11.60 11.07 8.87
CA MET A 92 13.05 10.96 9.01
C MET A 92 13.69 12.19 9.67
N GLU A 93 13.10 13.37 9.53
CA GLU A 93 13.52 14.60 10.23
C GLU A 93 13.08 14.60 11.70
N GLU A 94 11.81 14.27 11.96
CA GLU A 94 11.20 14.37 13.29
C GLU A 94 11.60 13.23 14.24
N LYS A 95 11.79 12.02 13.72
CA LYS A 95 11.93 10.80 14.54
C LYS A 95 13.35 10.26 14.53
N LYS A 96 14.30 10.98 15.14
CA LYS A 96 15.75 10.70 15.07
C LYS A 96 16.20 9.34 15.63
N ASP A 97 15.52 8.81 16.65
CA ASP A 97 15.89 7.56 17.33
C ASP A 97 14.84 6.44 17.19
N HIS A 98 14.00 6.51 16.16
CA HIS A 98 12.94 5.53 15.96
C HIS A 98 13.47 4.26 15.26
N PHE A 99 13.06 3.08 15.74
CA PHE A 99 13.54 1.79 15.22
C PHE A 99 13.27 1.59 13.72
N ALA A 100 12.15 2.12 13.23
CA ALA A 100 11.76 1.99 11.82
C ALA A 100 12.60 2.82 10.84
N ARG A 101 13.52 3.68 11.31
CA ARG A 101 14.32 4.54 10.42
C ARG A 101 15.14 3.76 9.42
N ASP A 102 15.74 2.64 9.82
CA ASP A 102 16.56 1.86 8.89
C ASP A 102 15.72 1.23 7.79
N TYR A 103 14.51 0.77 8.12
CA TYR A 103 13.54 0.36 7.12
C TYR A 103 13.15 1.52 6.18
N VAL A 104 12.85 2.71 6.72
CA VAL A 104 12.47 3.87 5.91
C VAL A 104 13.63 4.32 5.01
N LYS A 105 14.89 4.25 5.45
CA LYS A 105 16.05 4.53 4.59
C LYS A 105 16.10 3.61 3.38
N GLU A 106 15.93 2.30 3.60
CA GLU A 106 15.91 1.32 2.52
C GLU A 106 14.72 1.53 1.58
N LEU A 107 13.54 1.75 2.13
CA LEU A 107 12.31 2.05 1.38
C LEU A 107 12.45 3.28 0.48
N MET A 108 13.14 4.32 0.96
CA MET A 108 13.27 5.60 0.26
C MET A 108 14.37 5.63 -0.80
N LYS A 109 15.22 4.59 -0.93
CA LYS A 109 16.33 4.57 -1.91
C LYS A 109 15.89 4.86 -3.35
N PRO A 110 14.83 4.23 -3.90
CA PRO A 110 14.38 4.51 -5.27
C PRO A 110 13.86 5.94 -5.44
N TYR A 111 13.47 6.58 -4.34
CA TYR A 111 12.84 7.90 -4.31
C TYR A 111 13.82 9.06 -4.07
N GLN A 112 15.11 8.77 -3.84
CA GLN A 112 16.15 9.78 -3.56
C GLN A 112 16.90 10.25 -4.82
N ASP A 113 16.93 9.44 -5.88
CA ASP A 113 17.71 9.69 -7.09
C ASP A 113 16.90 10.29 -8.25
N GLU A 114 15.57 10.24 -8.18
CA GLU A 114 14.68 10.78 -9.21
C GLU A 114 14.20 12.19 -8.87
N GLY A 115 14.66 13.16 -9.68
CA GLY A 115 14.05 14.48 -9.73
C GLY A 115 12.55 14.35 -9.99
N ALA A 116 11.76 14.62 -8.95
CA ALA A 116 10.34 14.91 -8.92
C ALA A 116 9.57 14.81 -10.27
N GLY A 117 8.81 13.72 -10.43
CA GLY A 117 7.40 13.87 -10.80
C GLY A 117 6.90 13.39 -12.17
N GLU A 118 7.71 12.85 -13.08
CA GLU A 118 7.21 12.58 -14.45
C GLU A 118 7.13 11.12 -14.91
N GLN A 119 7.70 10.13 -14.20
CA GLN A 119 7.85 8.80 -14.80
C GLN A 119 6.74 7.78 -14.50
N SER A 120 5.85 8.02 -13.52
CA SER A 120 4.87 6.99 -13.11
C SER A 120 3.57 6.97 -13.92
N TRP A 121 3.16 8.10 -14.53
CA TRP A 121 1.91 8.19 -15.30
C TRP A 121 1.88 7.33 -16.58
N ASN A 122 3.04 7.01 -17.17
CA ASN A 122 3.13 6.25 -18.43
C ASN A 122 2.87 4.73 -18.27
N LYS A 123 2.72 4.21 -17.05
CA LYS A 123 2.42 2.78 -16.82
C LYS A 123 0.92 2.44 -16.73
N LEU A 124 0.03 3.45 -16.67
CA LEU A 124 -1.42 3.25 -16.46
C LEU A 124 -2.28 3.46 -17.72
N SER A 125 -1.67 3.72 -18.89
CA SER A 125 -2.38 3.94 -20.16
C SER A 125 -2.16 2.84 -21.20
N GLY A 126 -1.85 1.61 -20.76
CA GLY A 126 -1.70 0.42 -21.61
C GLY A 126 -2.86 -0.55 -21.45
#